data_AF-A0A7Y3M6K2-F1
#
_entry.id   AF-A0A7Y3M6K2-F1
#
_cell.length_a   1.000
_cell.length_b   1.000
_cell.length_c   1.000
_cell.angle_alpha   90.00
_cell.angle_beta   90.00
_cell.angle_gamma   90.00
#
_symmetry.space_group_name_H-M   'P 1'
#
loop_
_entity.id
_entity.type
_entity.pdbx_description
1 polymer ?
#
loop_
_entity_poly.entity_id
_entity_poly.type
_entity_poly.pdbx_seq_one_letter_code
_entity_poly.pdbx_strand_id
1 'polypeptide(L)'
;MSGWRSRLLAGLILASAGSAHAYPLDGASDTGIQRLEAARLTQAGELPGRRLPIGALWQTSQVRLRLADRTDFTRPPADPAVSRSLRQMLGAEASRYGIAVLDVSDPEDPLYAEHRGDAVFNPGSVGKLIVALGVFQALADLYPDDVDARRRVLSETTVVADDFILAPSHEVPFWSPGSARVVRRKIRVGDEANLWSFLDWTLSASSNSAASTVIQQLLLLRHFGLHYPA
;
A
#
# COMPACT_ATOMS: atom_id res chain seq x y z
N MET A 1 -44.15 -4.29 1.47
CA MET A 1 -43.24 -4.50 0.31
C MET A 1 -41.81 -4.00 0.57
N SER A 2 -41.28 -4.06 1.81
CA SER A 2 -39.98 -3.46 2.17
C SER A 2 -38.87 -4.47 2.49
N GLY A 3 -39.14 -5.77 2.45
CA GLY A 3 -38.19 -6.81 2.87
C GLY A 3 -37.21 -7.31 1.79
N TRP A 4 -37.41 -6.92 0.52
CA TRP A 4 -36.58 -7.40 -0.59
C TRP A 4 -35.39 -6.46 -0.88
N ARG A 5 -35.55 -5.16 -0.63
CA ARG A 5 -34.46 -4.17 -0.81
C ARG A 5 -33.35 -4.31 0.26
N SER A 6 -33.68 -4.68 1.49
CA SER A 6 -32.69 -4.88 2.56
C SER A 6 -31.83 -6.13 2.38
N ARG A 7 -32.36 -7.18 1.72
CA ARG A 7 -31.61 -8.40 1.42
C ARG A 7 -30.64 -8.24 0.24
N LEU A 8 -30.95 -7.36 -0.71
CA LEU A 8 -30.04 -7.00 -1.81
C LEU A 8 -28.82 -6.19 -1.31
N LEU A 9 -29.03 -5.26 -0.36
CA LEU A 9 -27.96 -4.47 0.24
C LEU A 9 -27.00 -5.30 1.11
N ALA A 10 -27.52 -6.26 1.89
CA ALA A 10 -26.67 -7.19 2.65
C ALA A 10 -25.87 -8.15 1.75
N GLY A 11 -26.40 -8.51 0.57
CA GLY A 11 -25.70 -9.30 -0.43
C GLY A 11 -24.58 -8.53 -1.15
N LEU A 12 -24.74 -7.22 -1.37
CA LEU A 12 -23.71 -6.38 -1.98
C LEU A 12 -22.48 -6.19 -1.08
N ILE A 13 -22.67 -6.05 0.23
CA ILE A 13 -21.57 -5.82 1.19
C ILE A 13 -20.67 -7.07 1.33
N LEU A 14 -21.21 -8.28 1.13
CA LEU A 14 -20.41 -9.50 1.07
C LEU A 14 -19.74 -9.73 -0.29
N ALA A 15 -20.24 -9.11 -1.36
CA ALA A 15 -19.62 -9.13 -2.68
C ALA A 15 -18.51 -8.07 -2.85
N SER A 16 -18.48 -7.02 -2.02
CA SER A 16 -17.48 -5.95 -2.06
C SER A 16 -16.21 -6.22 -1.22
N ALA A 17 -16.04 -7.43 -0.65
CA ALA A 17 -14.75 -7.88 -0.12
C ALA A 17 -13.72 -8.23 -1.23
N GLY A 18 -14.09 -8.02 -2.50
CA GLY A 18 -13.21 -8.15 -3.65
C GLY A 18 -12.51 -6.83 -3.96
N SER A 19 -11.28 -6.71 -3.48
CA SER A 19 -10.14 -5.94 -4.03
C SER A 19 -9.28 -5.42 -2.88
N ALA A 20 -8.64 -6.32 -2.12
CA ALA A 20 -7.37 -5.93 -1.53
C ALA A 20 -6.46 -5.58 -2.71
N HIS A 21 -6.14 -4.29 -2.86
CA HIS A 21 -5.33 -3.79 -3.96
C HIS A 21 -4.02 -4.58 -4.00
N ALA A 22 -3.91 -5.42 -5.01
CA ALA A 22 -2.74 -6.22 -5.26
C ALA A 22 -1.61 -5.34 -5.76
N TYR A 23 -0.40 -5.62 -5.27
CA TYR A 23 0.80 -5.05 -5.84
C TYR A 23 1.00 -5.66 -7.24
N PRO A 24 1.13 -4.84 -8.30
CA PRO A 24 1.26 -5.37 -9.65
C PRO A 24 2.48 -6.28 -9.81
N LEU A 25 2.27 -7.50 -10.30
CA LEU A 25 3.36 -8.47 -10.44
C LEU A 25 4.25 -8.21 -11.66
N ASP A 26 3.79 -7.39 -12.60
CA ASP A 26 4.54 -6.94 -13.78
C ASP A 26 5.54 -5.81 -13.48
N GLY A 27 5.54 -5.23 -12.27
CA GLY A 27 6.35 -4.04 -11.98
C GLY A 27 7.85 -4.28 -11.82
N ALA A 28 8.35 -5.52 -11.94
CA ALA A 28 9.74 -5.84 -11.63
C ALA A 28 10.75 -5.07 -12.51
N SER A 29 10.51 -4.98 -13.82
CA SER A 29 11.36 -4.23 -14.76
C SER A 29 11.40 -2.74 -14.46
N ASP A 30 10.24 -2.18 -14.09
CA ASP A 30 10.06 -0.74 -13.99
C ASP A 30 10.51 -0.21 -12.62
N THR A 31 10.44 -1.05 -11.59
CA THR A 31 10.75 -0.68 -10.20
C THR A 31 12.09 -1.23 -9.72
N GLY A 32 12.62 -2.28 -10.34
CA GLY A 32 13.78 -3.03 -9.84
C GLY A 32 13.50 -3.87 -8.59
N ILE A 33 12.24 -4.01 -8.16
CA ILE A 33 11.88 -4.78 -6.96
C ILE A 33 12.00 -6.27 -7.26
N GLN A 34 13.11 -6.87 -6.82
CA GLN A 34 13.47 -8.25 -7.16
C GLN A 34 12.45 -9.29 -6.66
N ARG A 35 11.73 -9.01 -5.55
CA ARG A 35 10.71 -9.94 -5.05
C ARG A 35 9.50 -10.10 -5.98
N LEU A 36 9.24 -9.14 -6.88
CA LEU A 36 8.13 -9.22 -7.84
C LEU A 36 8.47 -10.23 -8.93
N GLU A 37 9.70 -10.22 -9.43
CA GLU A 37 10.17 -11.22 -10.38
C GLU A 37 10.18 -12.62 -9.75
N ALA A 38 10.63 -12.72 -8.50
CA ALA A 38 10.53 -13.97 -7.75
C ALA A 38 9.08 -14.47 -7.63
N ALA A 39 8.12 -13.58 -7.38
CA ALA A 39 6.70 -13.92 -7.34
C ALA A 39 6.19 -14.37 -8.72
N ARG A 40 6.59 -13.71 -9.81
CA ARG A 40 6.27 -14.11 -11.19
C ARG A 40 6.79 -15.51 -11.50
N LEU A 41 8.05 -15.80 -11.18
CA LEU A 41 8.67 -17.12 -11.36
C LEU A 41 7.98 -18.20 -10.52
N THR A 42 7.59 -17.90 -9.28
CA THR A 42 6.82 -18.84 -8.44
C THR A 42 5.43 -19.11 -9.02
N GLN A 43 4.76 -18.11 -9.58
CA GLN A 43 3.49 -18.31 -10.28
C GLN A 43 3.65 -19.19 -11.52
N ALA A 44 4.74 -19.01 -12.27
CA ALA A 44 5.06 -19.83 -13.44
C ALA A 44 5.49 -21.27 -13.08
N GLY A 45 5.84 -21.54 -11.83
CA GLY A 45 6.38 -22.83 -11.38
C GLY A 45 7.89 -22.99 -11.63
N GLU A 46 8.57 -21.90 -11.98
CA GLU A 46 10.02 -21.87 -12.25
C GLU A 46 10.84 -21.65 -10.98
N LEU A 47 10.22 -21.16 -9.91
CA LEU A 47 10.85 -20.96 -8.59
C LEU A 47 9.98 -21.59 -7.48
N PRO A 48 10.54 -22.39 -6.57
CA PRO A 48 9.78 -22.96 -5.46
C PRO A 48 9.26 -21.85 -4.54
N GLY A 49 7.99 -21.94 -4.14
CA GLY A 49 7.38 -20.96 -3.26
C GLY A 49 5.86 -21.09 -3.19
N ARG A 50 5.23 -20.28 -2.33
CA ARG A 50 3.78 -20.20 -2.23
C ARG A 50 3.24 -19.33 -3.37
N ARG A 51 2.34 -19.90 -4.16
CA ARG A 51 1.60 -19.16 -5.18
C ARG A 51 0.69 -18.11 -4.56
N LEU A 52 0.64 -16.95 -5.20
CA LEU A 52 -0.22 -15.84 -4.84
C LEU A 52 -1.68 -16.15 -5.22
N PRO A 53 -2.67 -15.72 -4.39
CA PRO A 53 -4.08 -15.88 -4.73
C PRO A 53 -4.44 -15.05 -5.97
N ILE A 54 -5.53 -15.40 -6.67
CA ILE A 54 -5.92 -14.76 -7.94
C ILE A 54 -6.06 -13.24 -7.84
N GLY A 55 -6.57 -12.73 -6.71
CA GLY A 55 -6.69 -11.29 -6.46
C GLY A 55 -5.33 -10.57 -6.44
N ALA A 56 -4.24 -11.28 -6.11
CA ALA A 56 -2.89 -10.74 -6.05
C ALA A 56 -2.13 -10.78 -7.40
N LEU A 57 -2.78 -11.22 -8.48
CA LEU A 57 -2.15 -11.40 -9.80
C LEU A 57 -2.42 -10.26 -10.78
N TRP A 58 -3.10 -9.22 -10.32
CA TRP A 58 -3.48 -8.10 -11.17
C TRP A 58 -2.24 -7.40 -11.70
N GLN A 59 -2.30 -7.01 -12.96
CA GLN A 59 -1.27 -6.27 -13.68
C GLN A 59 -1.44 -4.77 -13.46
N THR A 60 -0.40 -3.99 -13.72
CA THR A 60 -0.42 -2.53 -13.54
C THR A 60 -1.49 -1.90 -14.42
N SER A 61 -1.67 -2.41 -15.64
CA SER A 61 -2.71 -1.98 -16.59
C SER A 61 -4.16 -2.23 -16.11
N GLN A 62 -4.35 -3.08 -15.10
CA GLN A 62 -5.65 -3.36 -14.50
C GLN A 62 -5.94 -2.45 -13.29
N VAL A 63 -4.93 -1.73 -12.78
CA VAL A 63 -5.10 -0.75 -11.70
C VAL A 63 -5.80 0.48 -12.28
N ARG A 64 -6.98 0.79 -11.75
CA ARG A 64 -7.77 1.97 -12.14
C ARG A 64 -7.87 2.91 -10.95
N LEU A 65 -7.26 4.07 -11.06
CA LEU A 65 -7.41 5.13 -10.05
C LEU A 65 -8.77 5.80 -10.26
N ARG A 66 -9.68 5.60 -9.31
CA ARG A 66 -10.93 6.35 -9.23
C ARG A 66 -10.63 7.69 -8.55
N LEU A 67 -11.31 8.75 -9.00
CA LEU A 67 -11.16 10.12 -8.48
C LEU A 67 -9.87 10.87 -8.85
N ALA A 68 -8.98 10.31 -9.68
CA ALA A 68 -7.75 11.00 -10.08
C ALA A 68 -8.00 12.39 -10.72
N ASP A 69 -9.07 12.51 -11.53
CA ASP A 69 -9.46 13.75 -12.20
C ASP A 69 -10.51 14.57 -11.42
N ARG A 70 -10.83 14.18 -10.17
CA ARG A 70 -11.86 14.80 -9.34
C ARG A 70 -11.23 15.60 -8.20
N THR A 71 -10.70 16.75 -8.56
CA THR A 71 -10.03 17.68 -7.63
C THR A 71 -10.99 18.34 -6.63
N ASP A 72 -12.30 18.31 -6.92
CA ASP A 72 -13.38 18.89 -6.13
C ASP A 72 -14.20 17.83 -5.38
N PHE A 73 -13.70 16.60 -5.26
CA PHE A 73 -14.43 15.52 -4.59
C PHE A 73 -14.75 15.88 -3.13
N THR A 74 -16.04 15.96 -2.82
CA THR A 74 -16.53 16.08 -1.45
C THR A 74 -17.16 14.78 -0.99
N ARG A 75 -16.71 14.26 0.15
CA ARG A 75 -17.33 13.09 0.80
C ARG A 75 -18.83 13.34 1.02
N PRO A 76 -19.72 12.43 0.58
CA PRO A 76 -21.16 12.58 0.81
C PRO A 76 -21.52 12.41 2.30
N PRO A 77 -22.72 12.85 2.74
CA PRO A 77 -23.19 12.57 4.09
C PRO A 77 -23.31 11.05 4.33
N ALA A 78 -23.09 10.63 5.57
CA ALA A 78 -23.16 9.21 5.92
C ALA A 78 -24.57 8.64 5.74
N ASP A 79 -24.69 7.55 5.00
CA ASP A 79 -25.96 6.83 4.81
C ASP A 79 -26.40 6.22 6.15
N PRO A 80 -27.59 6.57 6.67
CA PRO A 80 -28.02 6.15 7.99
C PRO A 80 -28.38 4.66 8.05
N ALA A 81 -28.79 4.04 6.94
CA ALA A 81 -29.11 2.62 6.90
C ALA A 81 -27.84 1.77 6.93
N VAL A 82 -26.85 2.10 6.09
CA VAL A 82 -25.56 1.40 6.05
C VAL A 82 -24.79 1.63 7.35
N SER A 83 -24.77 2.85 7.87
CA SER A 83 -24.12 3.16 9.16
C SER A 83 -24.74 2.37 10.32
N ARG A 84 -26.07 2.18 10.33
CA ARG A 84 -26.72 1.27 11.31
C ARG A 84 -26.28 -0.17 11.13
N SER A 85 -26.15 -0.66 9.90
CA SER A 85 -25.66 -2.01 9.62
C SER A 85 -24.21 -2.21 10.09
N LEU A 86 -23.32 -1.23 9.88
CA LEU A 86 -21.95 -1.25 10.40
C LEU A 86 -21.94 -1.36 11.93
N ARG A 87 -22.75 -0.55 12.62
CA ARG A 87 -22.88 -0.61 14.07
C ARG A 87 -23.44 -1.94 14.56
N GLN A 88 -24.46 -2.48 13.89
CA GLN A 88 -25.06 -3.77 14.25
C GLN A 88 -24.07 -4.93 14.09
N MET A 89 -23.25 -4.92 13.04
CA MET A 89 -22.18 -5.90 12.83
C MET A 89 -21.19 -5.95 14.00
N LEU A 90 -20.89 -4.79 14.60
CA LEU A 90 -19.99 -4.68 15.76
C LEU A 90 -20.62 -5.13 17.09
N GLY A 91 -21.96 -5.20 17.16
CA GLY A 91 -22.68 -5.65 18.36
C GLY A 91 -22.29 -4.90 19.64
N ALA A 92 -22.05 -5.65 20.71
CA ALA A 92 -21.68 -5.10 22.02
C ALA A 92 -20.34 -4.33 22.02
N GLU A 93 -19.45 -4.64 21.08
CA GLU A 93 -18.13 -4.04 20.97
C GLU A 93 -18.13 -2.73 20.18
N ALA A 94 -19.28 -2.26 19.68
CA ALA A 94 -19.37 -1.05 18.86
C ALA A 94 -18.70 0.17 19.52
N SER A 95 -18.72 0.28 20.85
CA SER A 95 -18.04 1.38 21.55
C SER A 95 -16.51 1.31 21.54
N ARG A 96 -15.89 0.26 21.01
CA ARG A 96 -14.43 0.09 20.94
C ARG A 96 -13.85 0.29 19.55
N TYR A 97 -14.67 0.32 18.50
CA TYR A 97 -14.23 0.39 17.11
C TYR A 97 -14.73 1.67 16.42
N GLY A 98 -13.90 2.21 15.54
CA GLY A 98 -14.29 3.16 14.51
C GLY A 98 -14.22 2.48 13.14
N ILE A 99 -15.24 2.66 12.31
CA ILE A 99 -15.28 2.13 10.94
C ILE A 99 -15.81 3.21 10.02
N ALA A 100 -15.16 3.40 8.87
CA ALA A 100 -15.67 4.20 7.77
C ALA A 100 -15.60 3.36 6.49
N VAL A 101 -16.62 3.47 5.64
CA VAL A 101 -16.71 2.85 4.33
C VAL A 101 -17.04 3.94 3.33
N LEU A 102 -16.21 4.05 2.29
CA LEU A 102 -16.43 4.91 1.14
C LEU A 102 -16.43 4.02 -0.10
N ASP A 103 -17.58 3.84 -0.73
CA ASP A 103 -17.73 3.17 -2.01
C ASP A 103 -17.65 4.20 -3.13
N VAL A 104 -16.66 4.03 -4.00
CA VAL A 104 -16.39 4.87 -5.18
C VAL A 104 -16.46 4.05 -6.47
N SER A 105 -17.19 2.93 -6.45
CA SER A 105 -17.42 2.10 -7.63
C SER A 105 -18.11 2.88 -8.74
N ASP A 106 -19.07 3.73 -8.36
CA ASP A 106 -19.63 4.82 -9.16
C ASP A 106 -19.16 6.17 -8.61
N PRO A 107 -18.18 6.84 -9.24
CA PRO A 107 -17.70 8.15 -8.80
C PRO A 107 -18.73 9.27 -8.87
N GLU A 108 -19.82 9.13 -9.64
CA GLU A 108 -20.89 10.12 -9.71
C GLU A 108 -21.91 9.99 -8.58
N ASP A 109 -22.02 8.80 -7.98
CA ASP A 109 -22.90 8.50 -6.85
C ASP A 109 -22.16 7.71 -5.76
N PRO A 110 -21.16 8.33 -5.09
CA PRO A 110 -20.41 7.67 -4.05
C PRO A 110 -21.29 7.39 -2.82
N LEU A 111 -21.10 6.23 -2.19
CA LEU A 111 -21.77 5.89 -0.94
C LEU A 111 -20.79 6.00 0.23
N TYR A 112 -21.17 6.76 1.26
CA TYR A 112 -20.39 6.87 2.49
C TYR A 112 -21.18 6.36 3.69
N ALA A 113 -20.51 5.65 4.60
CA ALA A 113 -21.08 5.24 5.87
C ALA A 113 -20.00 5.20 6.94
N GLU A 114 -20.38 5.47 8.19
CA GLU A 114 -19.43 5.45 9.30
C GLU A 114 -20.09 5.02 10.62
N HIS A 115 -19.23 4.56 11.53
CA HIS A 115 -19.53 4.41 12.94
C HIS A 115 -18.32 4.93 13.71
N ARG A 116 -18.52 6.00 14.49
CA ARG A 116 -17.43 6.73 15.17
C ARG A 116 -16.32 7.18 14.21
N GLY A 117 -16.70 7.82 13.09
CA GLY A 117 -15.77 8.24 12.04
C GLY A 117 -14.65 9.17 12.54
N ASP A 118 -14.95 10.00 13.53
CA ASP A 118 -14.01 10.98 14.09
C ASP A 118 -13.23 10.48 15.33
N ALA A 119 -13.38 9.20 15.71
CA ALA A 119 -12.67 8.68 16.87
C ALA A 119 -11.17 8.54 16.60
N VAL A 120 -10.35 8.97 17.55
CA VAL A 120 -8.88 8.91 17.45
C VAL A 120 -8.37 7.59 18.01
N PHE A 121 -7.47 6.95 17.26
CA PHE A 121 -6.80 5.71 17.63
C PHE A 121 -5.29 5.84 17.38
N ASN A 122 -4.50 5.00 18.06
CA ASN A 122 -3.10 4.83 17.67
C ASN A 122 -3.07 4.23 16.25
N PRO A 123 -2.44 4.88 15.27
CA PRO A 123 -2.46 4.40 13.88
C PRO A 123 -1.66 3.11 13.69
N GLY A 124 -0.76 2.77 14.62
CA GLY A 124 0.16 1.66 14.46
C GLY A 124 0.88 1.74 13.10
N SER A 125 0.95 0.61 12.39
CA SER A 125 1.61 0.56 11.08
C SER A 125 0.87 1.26 9.95
N VAL A 126 -0.40 1.67 10.13
CA VAL A 126 -1.10 2.52 9.15
C VAL A 126 -0.35 3.84 8.95
N GLY A 127 0.36 4.33 9.98
CA GLY A 127 1.19 5.53 9.89
C GLY A 127 2.31 5.46 8.85
N LYS A 128 2.72 4.25 8.41
CA LYS A 128 3.72 4.08 7.34
C LYS A 128 3.23 4.61 5.98
N LEU A 129 1.91 4.73 5.79
CA LEU A 129 1.34 5.38 4.60
C LEU A 129 1.73 6.87 4.53
N ILE A 130 1.84 7.56 5.67
CA ILE A 130 2.27 8.96 5.72
C ILE A 130 3.75 9.08 5.35
N VAL A 131 4.58 8.10 5.73
CA VAL A 131 6.00 8.05 5.33
C VAL A 131 6.13 7.91 3.81
N ALA A 132 5.41 6.95 3.22
CA ALA A 132 5.40 6.76 1.76
C ALA A 132 4.86 8.00 1.03
N LEU A 133 3.78 8.58 1.53
CA LEU A 133 3.21 9.83 1.00
C LEU A 133 4.23 10.98 1.05
N GLY A 134 4.98 11.10 2.14
CA GLY A 134 6.03 12.12 2.28
C GLY A 134 7.11 12.00 1.21
N VAL A 135 7.54 10.77 0.88
CA VAL A 135 8.48 10.52 -0.24
C VAL A 135 7.87 10.94 -1.56
N PHE A 136 6.64 10.50 -1.86
CA PHE A 136 6.00 10.84 -3.12
C PHE A 136 5.74 12.34 -3.28
N GLN A 137 5.38 13.04 -2.19
CA GLN A 137 5.23 14.49 -2.19
C GLN A 137 6.58 15.18 -2.42
N ALA A 138 7.65 14.76 -1.73
CA ALA A 138 8.98 15.34 -1.93
C ALA A 138 9.47 15.18 -3.38
N LEU A 139 9.22 14.02 -3.99
CA LEU A 139 9.52 13.78 -5.39
C LEU A 139 8.64 14.62 -6.33
N ALA A 140 7.36 14.81 -6.00
CA ALA A 140 6.47 15.67 -6.78
C ALA A 140 6.88 17.15 -6.69
N ASP A 141 7.33 17.62 -5.52
CA ASP A 141 7.82 18.98 -5.33
C ASP A 141 9.10 19.23 -6.16
N LEU A 142 10.01 18.24 -6.22
CA LEU A 142 11.27 18.34 -6.96
C LEU A 142 11.10 18.17 -8.47
N TYR A 143 10.17 17.32 -8.89
CA TYR A 143 9.93 16.97 -10.30
C TYR A 143 8.44 17.12 -10.63
N PRO A 144 7.87 18.34 -10.66
CA PRO A 144 6.41 18.56 -10.75
C PRO A 144 5.75 17.98 -12.01
N ASP A 145 6.48 17.96 -13.12
CA ASP A 145 5.95 17.50 -14.41
C ASP A 145 6.72 16.30 -15.00
N ASP A 146 7.69 15.75 -14.26
CA ASP A 146 8.52 14.62 -14.73
C ASP A 146 8.34 13.39 -13.82
N VAL A 147 7.28 12.63 -14.10
CA VAL A 147 6.99 11.36 -13.40
C VAL A 147 8.10 10.33 -13.61
N ASP A 148 8.77 10.35 -14.77
CA ASP A 148 9.83 9.39 -15.05
C ASP A 148 11.10 9.72 -14.26
N ALA A 149 11.41 11.00 -13.99
CA ALA A 149 12.46 11.37 -13.04
C ALA A 149 12.15 10.87 -11.63
N ARG A 150 10.89 10.99 -11.17
CA ARG A 150 10.48 10.43 -9.86
C ARG A 150 10.72 8.93 -9.82
N ARG A 151 10.36 8.21 -10.90
CA ARG A 151 10.61 6.76 -11.01
C ARG A 151 12.09 6.43 -11.00
N ARG A 152 12.91 7.15 -11.78
CA ARG A 152 14.38 6.96 -11.83
C ARG A 152 15.01 7.15 -10.44
N VAL A 153 14.65 8.20 -9.71
CA VAL A 153 15.15 8.38 -8.33
C VAL A 153 14.82 7.16 -7.47
N LEU A 154 13.60 6.62 -7.56
CA LEU A 154 13.18 5.46 -6.77
C LEU A 154 13.86 4.14 -7.20
N SER A 155 14.07 3.92 -8.50
CA SER A 155 14.60 2.66 -9.04
C SER A 155 16.14 2.61 -9.08
N GLU A 156 16.79 3.74 -9.33
CA GLU A 156 18.24 3.87 -9.52
C GLU A 156 18.98 4.25 -8.24
N THR A 157 18.29 4.79 -7.22
CA THR A 157 18.92 5.05 -5.92
C THR A 157 19.11 3.75 -5.15
N THR A 158 20.36 3.29 -5.09
CA THR A 158 20.80 2.22 -4.20
C THR A 158 20.91 2.72 -2.76
N VAL A 159 20.23 2.03 -1.84
CA VAL A 159 20.25 2.33 -0.41
C VAL A 159 20.91 1.16 0.31
N VAL A 160 21.89 1.48 1.16
CA VAL A 160 22.50 0.52 2.09
C VAL A 160 21.91 0.77 3.47
N ALA A 161 21.32 -0.27 4.06
CA ALA A 161 20.82 -0.23 5.42
C ALA A 161 21.97 0.02 6.40
N ASP A 162 21.86 1.06 7.21
CA ASP A 162 22.83 1.41 8.26
C ASP A 162 22.17 1.30 9.65
N ASP A 163 22.84 1.80 10.69
CA ASP A 163 22.34 1.76 12.07
C ASP A 163 21.02 2.52 12.29
N PHE A 164 20.51 3.23 11.28
CA PHE A 164 19.18 3.85 11.30
C PHE A 164 18.03 2.82 11.19
N ILE A 165 18.31 1.53 10.94
CA ILE A 165 17.30 0.45 10.92
C ILE A 165 16.76 0.10 12.32
N LEU A 166 16.09 1.04 12.96
CA LEU A 166 15.54 0.87 14.31
C LEU A 166 14.51 -0.28 14.38
N ALA A 167 14.55 -1.01 15.50
CA ALA A 167 13.56 -2.01 15.92
C ALA A 167 13.21 -3.10 14.86
N PRO A 168 14.16 -3.99 14.50
CA PRO A 168 13.93 -5.06 13.53
C PRO A 168 12.93 -6.10 14.05
N SER A 169 11.67 -5.98 13.66
CA SER A 169 10.58 -6.88 14.05
C SER A 169 10.12 -7.81 12.93
N HIS A 170 10.04 -7.32 11.69
CA HIS A 170 9.45 -8.04 10.55
C HIS A 170 10.49 -8.57 9.57
N GLU A 171 10.18 -9.74 8.98
CA GLU A 171 10.98 -10.32 7.91
C GLU A 171 10.49 -9.88 6.53
N VAL A 172 11.45 -9.55 5.67
CA VAL A 172 11.21 -9.15 4.29
C VAL A 172 11.80 -10.20 3.33
N PRO A 173 11.24 -10.35 2.12
CA PRO A 173 11.78 -11.28 1.13
C PRO A 173 13.01 -10.71 0.43
N PHE A 174 14.07 -11.50 0.41
CA PHE A 174 15.28 -11.29 -0.40
C PHE A 174 15.36 -12.38 -1.46
N TRP A 175 15.64 -11.98 -2.70
CA TRP A 175 15.90 -12.88 -3.82
C TRP A 175 16.65 -12.11 -4.88
N SER A 176 17.62 -12.75 -5.53
CA SER A 176 18.34 -12.18 -6.67
C SER A 176 18.34 -13.17 -7.84
N PRO A 177 18.51 -12.71 -9.09
CA PRO A 177 18.54 -13.58 -10.26
C PRO A 177 19.47 -14.79 -10.09
N GLY A 178 18.97 -15.98 -10.44
CA GLY A 178 19.69 -17.24 -10.26
C GLY A 178 19.59 -17.88 -8.87
N SER A 179 19.03 -17.18 -7.87
CA SER A 179 18.80 -17.76 -6.55
C SER A 179 17.74 -18.87 -6.61
N ALA A 180 18.05 -20.03 -6.03
CA ALA A 180 17.16 -21.20 -6.05
C ALA A 180 15.86 -21.02 -5.25
N ARG A 181 15.79 -20.03 -4.34
CA ARG A 181 14.61 -19.74 -3.52
C ARG A 181 14.63 -18.31 -2.99
N VAL A 182 13.47 -17.80 -2.62
CA VAL A 182 13.33 -16.57 -1.83
C VAL A 182 13.72 -16.84 -0.38
N VAL A 183 14.56 -15.99 0.20
CA VAL A 183 14.92 -16.03 1.63
C VAL A 183 14.16 -14.93 2.35
N ARG A 184 13.40 -15.30 3.39
CA ARG A 184 12.79 -14.32 4.30
C ARG A 184 13.65 -14.15 5.53
N ARG A 185 13.99 -12.91 5.85
CA ARG A 185 14.75 -12.56 7.06
C ARG A 185 14.54 -11.09 7.39
N LYS A 186 14.94 -10.70 8.60
CA LYS A 186 15.02 -9.29 8.99
C LYS A 186 16.11 -8.57 8.20
N ILE A 187 15.90 -7.28 7.96
CA ILE A 187 16.91 -6.37 7.41
C ILE A 187 18.05 -6.24 8.43
N ARG A 188 19.28 -6.15 7.94
CA ARG A 188 20.52 -6.03 8.69
C ARG A 188 21.35 -4.88 8.12
N VAL A 189 22.24 -4.34 8.95
CA VAL A 189 23.23 -3.36 8.49
C VAL A 189 24.05 -3.97 7.35
N GLY A 190 24.24 -3.21 6.29
CA GLY A 190 24.90 -3.63 5.05
C GLY A 190 23.98 -4.27 4.02
N ASP A 191 22.70 -4.52 4.32
CA ASP A 191 21.75 -4.94 3.29
C ASP A 191 21.53 -3.82 2.27
N GLU A 192 21.59 -4.17 1.00
CA GLU A 192 21.48 -3.24 -0.10
C GLU A 192 20.24 -3.54 -0.95
N ALA A 193 19.49 -2.51 -1.30
CA ALA A 193 18.42 -2.56 -2.30
C ALA A 193 18.11 -1.15 -2.81
N ASN A 194 17.38 -1.04 -3.91
CA ASN A 194 16.92 0.28 -4.35
C ASN A 194 15.82 0.85 -3.44
N LEU A 195 15.61 2.17 -3.52
CA LEU A 195 14.63 2.87 -2.69
C LEU A 195 13.19 2.32 -2.87
N TRP A 196 12.83 1.90 -4.09
CA TRP A 196 11.58 1.19 -4.36
C TRP A 196 11.40 -0.07 -3.49
N SER A 197 12.46 -0.87 -3.31
CA SER A 197 12.43 -2.08 -2.50
C SER A 197 12.24 -1.78 -1.01
N PHE A 198 12.84 -0.70 -0.49
CA PHE A 198 12.61 -0.24 0.88
C PHE A 198 11.18 0.28 1.10
N LEU A 199 10.62 1.03 0.15
CA LEU A 199 9.21 1.44 0.17
C LEU A 199 8.28 0.23 0.12
N ASP A 200 8.58 -0.73 -0.75
CA ASP A 200 7.83 -1.96 -0.86
C ASP A 200 7.86 -2.78 0.44
N TRP A 201 9.01 -2.97 1.06
CA TRP A 201 9.14 -3.67 2.35
C TRP A 201 8.43 -2.93 3.49
N THR A 202 8.40 -1.59 3.42
CA THR A 202 7.64 -0.74 4.35
C THR A 202 6.15 -1.03 4.27
N LEU A 203 5.60 -1.20 3.06
CA LEU A 203 4.16 -1.33 2.84
C LEU A 203 3.68 -2.79 2.84
N SER A 204 4.40 -3.69 2.16
CA SER A 204 3.98 -5.08 1.96
C SER A 204 4.27 -5.98 3.15
N ALA A 205 5.42 -5.80 3.80
CA ALA A 205 5.83 -6.58 4.98
C ALA A 205 5.64 -5.79 6.28
N SER A 206 5.19 -4.53 6.20
CA SER A 206 5.10 -3.62 7.33
C SER A 206 6.43 -3.50 8.09
N SER A 207 7.58 -3.53 7.39
CA SER A 207 8.88 -3.56 8.05
C SER A 207 9.21 -2.23 8.74
N ASN A 208 9.48 -2.27 10.05
CA ASN A 208 9.91 -1.09 10.82
C ASN A 208 11.32 -0.63 10.43
N SER A 209 12.23 -1.59 10.18
CA SER A 209 13.57 -1.30 9.68
C SER A 209 13.50 -0.61 8.32
N ALA A 210 12.66 -1.12 7.40
CA ALA A 210 12.49 -0.49 6.10
C ALA A 210 11.86 0.91 6.23
N ALA A 211 10.84 1.06 7.08
CA ALA A 211 10.19 2.35 7.30
C ALA A 211 11.19 3.38 7.86
N SER A 212 12.07 2.98 8.77
CA SER A 212 13.10 3.86 9.34
C SER A 212 14.09 4.28 8.24
N THR A 213 14.57 3.35 7.42
CA THR A 213 15.38 3.68 6.25
C THR A 213 14.66 4.65 5.31
N VAL A 214 13.38 4.41 4.99
CA VAL A 214 12.60 5.33 4.12
C VAL A 214 12.48 6.72 4.75
N ILE A 215 12.29 6.84 6.06
CA ILE A 215 12.28 8.14 6.77
C ILE A 215 13.64 8.85 6.60
N GLN A 216 14.75 8.13 6.79
CA GLN A 216 16.09 8.68 6.55
C GLN A 216 16.24 9.18 5.11
N GLN A 217 15.85 8.35 4.13
CA GLN A 217 15.94 8.70 2.71
C GLN A 217 15.04 9.89 2.34
N LEU A 218 13.86 10.02 2.95
CA LEU A 218 13.00 11.19 2.82
C LEU A 218 13.71 12.47 3.33
N LEU A 219 14.35 12.40 4.50
CA LEU A 219 15.10 13.54 5.04
C LEU A 219 16.26 13.94 4.13
N LEU A 220 17.00 12.97 3.60
CA LEU A 220 18.10 13.20 2.66
C LEU A 220 17.60 13.80 1.34
N LEU A 221 16.52 13.26 0.77
CA LEU A 221 15.87 13.79 -0.44
C LEU A 221 15.43 15.24 -0.24
N ARG A 222 14.83 15.56 0.91
CA ARG A 222 14.41 16.94 1.24
C ARG A 222 15.58 17.88 1.48
N HIS A 223 16.69 17.38 2.02
CA HIS A 223 17.87 18.18 2.32
C HIS A 223 18.69 18.48 1.07
N PHE A 224 18.97 17.47 0.25
CA PHE A 224 19.83 17.59 -0.94
C PHE A 224 19.05 17.97 -2.22
N GLY A 225 17.73 17.79 -2.24
CA GLY A 225 16.89 18.16 -3.37
C GLY A 225 17.30 17.43 -4.66
N LEU A 226 17.55 18.20 -5.73
CA LEU A 226 17.98 17.65 -7.03
C LEU A 226 19.40 17.06 -7.00
N HIS A 227 20.18 17.29 -5.93
CA HIS A 227 21.48 16.65 -5.73
C HIS A 227 21.38 15.29 -5.03
N TYR A 228 20.16 14.81 -4.75
CA TYR A 228 19.94 13.46 -4.24
C TYR A 228 19.83 12.43 -5.38
N PRO A 229 20.45 11.24 -5.26
CA PRO A 229 21.33 10.82 -4.18
C PRO A 229 22.69 11.53 -4.26
N ALA A 230 23.22 11.93 -3.09
CA ALA A 230 24.47 12.69 -2.96
C ALA A 230 25.72 11.81 -3.01
#